data_AF-A0A7J5E913-F1
#
_entry.id   AF-A0A7J5E913-F1
#
_cell.length_a   1.000
_cell.length_b   1.000
_cell.length_c   1.000
_cell.angle_alpha   90.00
_cell.angle_beta   90.00
_cell.angle_gamma   90.00
#
_symmetry.space_group_name_H-M   'P 1'
#
loop_
_entity.id
_entity.type
_entity.pdbx_description
1 polymer ?
#
loop_
_entity_poly.entity_id
_entity_poly.type
_entity_poly.pdbx_seq_one_letter_code
_entity_poly.pdbx_strand_id
1 'polypeptide(L)'
;MNKNKLKKYLTLVLIPLIMFTFSACSDDDNPVDTGNESSAKIQGRVVGTSGFSKTNGLNQISGIEGAVVTVARVQSNGSLTTISNASVVTNAEGKFIVETNSVNERNLVVVAAKGNAEWKAVVSSSTTPGSTATCPPLSDETTAEAEVYARVIANGKGNVVSYSDIQYYIDSKVAAEIKGNATLISQVAAALNAEAEAKAKACADSYFQVSSTAIQTINNAKAEAQAQLEASLYAAGENQSSYDAAFETYQQAIINAYVNAGVEKSKCAKIIEISNDEMMRASASLSAQAKLALRKSSAKRKAYACRKAQEEECDSAGAQPAQKNAVINAGINLEASIDAAVSADEIDAAFEAYHNTVVEQLRITLNSHAAAITSIDATINSAAGLRAVLLTSLAAAVSTDAVVNAYITFYNNVKTLVETQMSAATSAQIKAATEVLVLANM
;
A
#
# COMPACT_ATOMS: atom_id res chain seq x y z
N MET A 1 49.34 18.29 -20.07
CA MET A 1 49.27 17.47 -18.84
C MET A 1 48.16 18.05 -17.97
N ASN A 2 46.91 17.61 -18.15
CA ASN A 2 45.74 18.33 -17.65
C ASN A 2 44.91 17.46 -16.70
N LYS A 3 44.82 17.94 -15.45
CA LYS A 3 43.95 17.45 -14.38
C LYS A 3 42.52 17.86 -14.73
N ASN A 4 41.59 16.90 -14.89
CA ASN A 4 40.16 17.03 -14.62
C ASN A 4 39.39 15.77 -15.04
N LYS A 5 39.40 14.74 -14.17
CA LYS A 5 38.38 13.68 -14.15
C LYS A 5 38.20 13.17 -12.72
N LEU A 6 37.53 13.96 -11.87
CA LEU A 6 36.97 13.46 -10.60
C LEU A 6 35.85 14.39 -10.10
N LYS A 7 34.73 14.43 -10.81
CA LYS A 7 33.46 14.97 -10.30
C LYS A 7 32.29 14.27 -11.00
N LYS A 8 31.84 13.16 -10.41
CA LYS A 8 30.48 12.61 -10.55
C LYS A 8 30.25 11.77 -9.29
N TYR A 9 29.07 11.91 -8.68
CA TYR A 9 28.60 11.31 -7.43
C TYR A 9 29.02 11.99 -6.12
N LEU A 10 28.32 13.09 -5.79
CA LEU A 10 27.77 13.31 -4.45
C LEU A 10 26.76 14.46 -4.52
N THR A 11 25.54 14.19 -4.99
CA THR A 11 24.43 15.14 -4.82
C THR A 11 23.74 14.76 -3.51
N LEU A 12 24.25 15.34 -2.42
CA LEU A 12 23.62 15.34 -1.11
C LEU A 12 22.27 16.06 -1.26
N VAL A 13 21.16 15.31 -1.22
CA VAL A 13 19.82 15.89 -1.14
C VAL A 13 19.65 16.41 0.30
N LEU A 14 19.89 17.70 0.46
CA LEU A 14 19.62 18.44 1.68
C LEU A 14 18.09 18.63 1.77
N ILE A 15 17.42 17.85 2.61
CA ILE A 15 16.01 18.06 2.94
C ILE A 15 15.93 19.33 3.80
N PRO A 16 15.23 20.40 3.39
CA PRO A 16 15.05 21.56 4.26
C PRO A 16 14.11 21.17 5.41
N LEU A 17 14.67 21.11 6.60
CA LEU A 17 13.95 21.08 7.87
C LEU A 17 13.27 22.45 8.03
N ILE A 18 12.03 22.58 7.55
CA ILE A 18 11.22 23.78 7.76
C ILE A 18 10.68 23.69 9.20
N MET A 19 11.38 24.32 10.14
CA MET A 19 10.81 24.68 11.44
C MET A 19 9.78 25.79 11.21
N PHE A 20 8.50 25.42 11.24
CA PHE A 20 7.43 26.40 11.45
C PHE A 20 7.27 26.63 12.96
N THR A 21 7.82 27.74 13.45
CA THR A 21 7.43 28.31 14.75
C THR A 21 6.22 29.19 14.53
N PHE A 22 5.02 28.66 14.78
CA PHE A 22 3.84 29.48 15.01
C PHE A 22 3.58 29.56 16.51
N SER A 23 3.93 30.69 17.11
CA SER A 23 3.30 31.14 18.34
C SER A 23 2.01 31.85 17.97
N ALA A 24 0.87 31.25 18.33
CA ALA A 24 -0.42 31.91 18.39
C ALA A 24 -1.14 31.38 19.63
N CYS A 25 -1.39 32.27 20.59
CA CYS A 25 -2.26 32.00 21.73
C CYS A 25 -3.71 31.90 21.23
N SER A 26 -4.37 30.78 21.51
CA SER A 26 -5.83 30.67 21.59
C SER A 26 -6.15 29.72 22.75
N ASP A 27 -7.21 30.02 23.51
CA ASP A 27 -7.66 29.22 24.66
C ASP A 27 -7.68 27.72 24.31
N ASP A 28 -6.73 26.99 24.89
CA ASP A 28 -6.29 25.70 24.36
C ASP A 28 -7.06 24.57 25.06
N ASP A 29 -8.04 24.02 24.36
CA ASP A 29 -8.79 22.84 24.78
C ASP A 29 -7.98 21.53 24.56
N ASN A 30 -6.67 21.65 24.34
CA ASN A 30 -5.77 20.53 24.09
C ASN A 30 -5.63 19.63 25.35
N PRO A 31 -5.53 18.30 25.17
CA PRO A 31 -5.35 17.38 26.28
C PRO A 31 -4.08 17.74 27.10
N VAL A 32 -4.25 17.79 28.43
CA VAL A 32 -3.19 18.19 29.37
C VAL A 32 -2.08 17.15 29.40
N ASP A 33 -0.85 17.56 29.08
CA ASP A 33 0.34 16.75 29.27
C ASP A 33 0.74 16.72 30.75
N THR A 34 0.73 15.53 31.36
CA THR A 34 1.13 15.27 32.75
C THR A 34 2.64 15.40 33.00
N GLY A 35 3.46 15.62 31.97
CA GLY A 35 4.87 15.99 32.08
C GLY A 35 5.81 14.89 32.60
N ASN A 36 5.34 13.63 32.66
CA ASN A 36 6.16 12.53 33.15
C ASN A 36 7.14 12.02 32.07
N GLU A 37 8.40 12.47 32.13
CA GLU A 37 9.46 12.08 31.20
C GLU A 37 9.86 10.58 31.28
N SER A 38 9.41 9.87 32.32
CA SER A 38 9.72 8.44 32.51
C SER A 38 8.81 7.48 31.74
N SER A 39 7.70 7.97 31.17
CA SER A 39 6.75 7.19 30.36
C SER A 39 6.77 7.60 28.89
N ALA A 40 6.35 6.69 28.02
CA ALA A 40 6.04 7.04 26.64
C ALA A 40 4.59 7.54 26.56
N LYS A 41 4.32 8.48 25.65
CA LYS A 41 2.98 9.03 25.41
C LYS A 41 2.48 8.59 24.05
N ILE A 42 1.18 8.33 23.95
CA ILE A 42 0.49 8.09 22.68
C ILE A 42 -0.62 9.12 22.56
N GLN A 43 -0.60 9.89 21.48
CA GLN A 43 -1.63 10.88 21.16
C GLN A 43 -2.47 10.44 19.95
N GLY A 44 -3.71 10.89 19.92
CA GLY A 44 -4.63 10.62 18.81
C GLY A 44 -5.98 11.33 18.96
N ARG A 45 -6.93 10.94 18.12
CA ARG A 45 -8.30 11.46 18.09
C ARG A 45 -9.30 10.32 17.87
N VAL A 46 -10.47 10.38 18.50
CA VAL A 46 -11.59 9.47 18.26
C VAL A 46 -12.63 10.16 17.37
N VAL A 47 -12.99 9.54 16.25
CA VAL A 47 -13.83 10.17 15.20
C VAL A 47 -15.09 9.38 14.82
N GLY A 48 -15.23 8.13 15.26
CA GLY A 48 -16.50 7.41 15.14
C GLY A 48 -16.74 6.66 13.83
N THR A 49 -17.99 6.72 13.35
CA THR A 49 -18.56 5.91 12.25
C THR A 49 -18.10 6.34 10.86
N SER A 50 -17.59 7.56 10.70
CA SER A 50 -16.86 7.95 9.51
C SER A 50 -15.42 7.46 9.65
N GLY A 51 -15.18 6.22 9.20
CA GLY A 51 -13.88 5.91 8.64
C GLY A 51 -13.54 6.96 7.58
N PHE A 52 -12.26 7.22 7.38
CA PHE A 52 -11.85 8.21 6.42
C PHE A 52 -12.06 7.65 5.03
N SER A 53 -13.22 7.93 4.45
CA SER A 53 -13.58 7.30 3.19
C SER A 53 -12.58 7.70 2.10
N LYS A 54 -11.80 6.71 1.64
CA LYS A 54 -10.88 6.82 0.48
C LYS A 54 -11.61 7.21 -0.83
N THR A 55 -12.94 7.37 -0.82
CA THR A 55 -13.76 7.55 -2.03
C THR A 55 -14.98 8.48 -1.93
N ASN A 56 -15.49 8.85 -0.75
CA ASN A 56 -16.75 9.64 -0.65
C ASN A 56 -16.65 10.96 0.11
N GLY A 57 -15.43 11.43 0.39
CA GLY A 57 -15.26 12.64 1.19
C GLY A 57 -15.84 12.51 2.62
N LEU A 58 -15.58 13.53 3.41
CA LEU A 58 -15.95 13.57 4.83
C LEU A 58 -17.47 13.59 4.99
N ASN A 59 -18.08 12.49 5.41
CA ASN A 59 -19.22 12.60 6.32
C ASN A 59 -18.64 13.04 7.66
N GLN A 60 -18.76 14.32 8.00
CA GLN A 60 -18.34 14.99 9.26
C GLN A 60 -17.47 14.13 10.19
N ILE A 61 -16.16 14.38 10.20
CA ILE A 61 -15.24 13.83 11.22
C ILE A 61 -15.40 14.67 12.48
N SER A 62 -16.55 14.58 13.14
CA SER A 62 -16.72 15.20 14.45
C SER A 62 -16.03 14.32 15.49
N GLY A 63 -15.12 14.92 16.26
CA GLY A 63 -14.51 14.25 17.39
C GLY A 63 -15.53 13.70 18.39
N ILE A 64 -15.25 12.55 18.99
CA ILE A 64 -16.08 11.98 20.05
C ILE A 64 -15.56 12.44 21.39
N GLU A 65 -16.23 13.41 22.00
CA GLU A 65 -15.97 13.86 23.37
C GLU A 65 -16.36 12.80 24.41
N GLY A 66 -15.63 12.73 25.53
CA GLY A 66 -16.03 11.91 26.68
C GLY A 66 -15.81 10.41 26.52
N ALA A 67 -15.06 9.97 25.51
CA ALA A 67 -14.67 8.57 25.36
C ALA A 67 -13.50 8.24 26.29
N VAL A 68 -13.56 7.10 26.97
CA VAL A 68 -12.50 6.62 27.85
C VAL A 68 -11.46 5.88 27.02
N VAL A 69 -10.20 6.33 27.07
CA VAL A 69 -9.10 5.83 26.25
C VAL A 69 -8.08 5.09 27.11
N THR A 70 -7.65 3.93 26.63
CA THR A 70 -6.62 3.09 27.23
C THR A 70 -5.65 2.57 26.16
N VAL A 71 -4.50 2.05 26.59
CA VAL A 71 -3.55 1.33 25.73
C VAL A 71 -3.59 -0.14 26.09
N ALA A 72 -3.68 -1.00 25.08
CA ALA A 72 -3.66 -2.44 25.22
C ALA A 72 -2.56 -3.07 24.36
N ARG A 73 -2.08 -4.23 24.79
CA ARG A 73 -1.19 -5.11 24.05
C ARG A 73 -1.99 -6.24 23.42
N VAL A 74 -1.77 -6.50 22.12
CA VAL A 74 -2.26 -7.70 21.45
C VAL A 74 -1.43 -8.90 21.87
N GLN A 75 -2.06 -9.87 22.51
CA GLN A 75 -1.44 -11.13 22.92
C GLN A 75 -1.30 -12.11 21.76
N SER A 76 -0.51 -13.17 21.94
CA SER A 76 -0.28 -14.20 20.91
C SER A 76 -1.52 -14.98 20.49
N ASN A 77 -2.59 -14.94 21.27
CA ASN A 77 -3.91 -15.51 20.94
C ASN A 77 -4.87 -14.49 20.28
N GLY A 78 -4.41 -13.25 20.05
CA GLY A 78 -5.20 -12.14 19.53
C GLY A 78 -6.05 -11.39 20.55
N SER A 79 -6.06 -11.79 21.84
CA SER A 79 -6.77 -11.01 22.87
C SER A 79 -6.04 -9.72 23.22
N LEU A 80 -6.77 -8.70 23.67
CA LEU A 80 -6.20 -7.45 24.15
C LEU A 80 -5.99 -7.50 25.67
N THR A 81 -4.84 -7.02 26.14
CA THR A 81 -4.57 -6.82 27.57
C THR A 81 -4.21 -5.37 27.82
N THR A 82 -4.97 -4.67 28.65
CA THR A 82 -4.69 -3.27 29.00
C THR A 82 -3.34 -3.15 29.73
N ILE A 83 -2.54 -2.18 29.30
CA ILE A 83 -1.18 -1.90 29.80
C ILE A 83 -0.93 -0.41 30.09
N SER A 84 -1.89 0.46 29.79
CA SER A 84 -1.82 1.88 30.18
C SER A 84 -1.86 2.04 31.70
N ASN A 85 -1.13 3.02 32.22
CA ASN A 85 -1.05 3.30 33.66
C ASN A 85 -2.37 3.85 34.21
N ALA A 86 -3.08 4.60 33.38
CA ALA A 86 -4.39 5.18 33.66
C ALA A 86 -5.20 5.27 32.37
N SER A 87 -6.52 5.35 32.50
CA SER A 87 -7.39 5.76 31.41
C SER A 87 -7.49 7.28 31.34
N VAL A 88 -7.59 7.83 30.13
CA VAL A 88 -7.85 9.26 29.91
C VAL A 88 -9.21 9.45 29.22
N VAL A 89 -9.71 10.68 29.19
CA VAL A 89 -10.99 10.99 28.55
C VAL A 89 -10.75 11.96 27.40
N THR A 90 -11.40 11.75 26.27
CA THR A 90 -11.29 12.65 25.12
C THR A 90 -11.94 14.01 25.38
N ASN A 91 -11.31 15.07 24.88
CA ASN A 91 -11.83 16.45 24.93
C ASN A 91 -12.98 16.68 23.92
N ALA A 92 -13.49 17.92 23.82
CA ALA A 92 -14.56 18.31 22.89
C ALA A 92 -14.24 17.99 21.42
N GLU A 93 -12.96 18.03 21.05
CA GLU A 93 -12.48 17.67 19.72
C GLU A 93 -12.21 16.16 19.57
N GLY A 94 -12.47 15.34 20.57
CA GLY A 94 -12.18 13.90 20.53
C GLY A 94 -10.69 13.54 20.69
N LYS A 95 -9.81 14.49 20.99
CA LYS A 95 -8.37 14.28 21.16
C LYS A 95 -8.03 13.70 22.53
N PHE A 96 -6.94 12.94 22.60
CA PHE A 96 -6.40 12.39 23.85
C PHE A 96 -4.87 12.30 23.81
N ILE A 97 -4.26 12.22 25.00
CA ILE A 97 -2.88 11.79 25.22
C ILE A 97 -2.92 10.76 26.36
N VAL A 98 -2.44 9.54 26.11
CA VAL A 98 -2.43 8.45 27.10
C VAL A 98 -0.99 7.99 27.34
N GLU A 99 -0.65 7.78 28.62
CA GLU A 99 0.68 7.31 29.03
C GLU A 99 0.76 5.77 29.03
N THR A 100 1.90 5.25 28.59
CA THR A 100 2.24 3.84 28.66
C THR A 100 3.69 3.65 29.10
N ASN A 101 3.93 2.62 29.91
CA ASN A 101 5.29 2.18 30.26
C ASN A 101 5.88 1.23 29.21
N SER A 102 5.18 1.00 28.10
CA SER A 102 5.64 0.09 27.05
C SER A 102 6.74 0.75 26.23
N VAL A 103 7.86 0.04 26.10
CA VAL A 103 9.05 0.52 25.39
C VAL A 103 9.32 -0.38 24.19
N ASN A 104 9.37 0.21 22.99
CA ASN A 104 9.66 -0.48 21.73
C ASN A 104 8.73 -1.67 21.43
N GLU A 105 7.49 -1.65 21.92
CA GLU A 105 6.50 -2.67 21.61
C GLU A 105 5.82 -2.38 20.27
N ARG A 106 5.67 -3.41 19.45
CA ARG A 106 5.11 -3.30 18.09
C ARG A 106 3.65 -3.74 17.98
N ASN A 107 3.09 -4.30 19.06
CA ASN A 107 1.76 -4.91 19.14
C ASN A 107 0.82 -4.11 20.05
N LEU A 108 0.96 -2.78 20.01
CA LEU A 108 0.16 -1.86 20.81
C LEU A 108 -1.09 -1.44 20.05
N VAL A 109 -2.21 -1.34 20.78
CA VAL A 109 -3.50 -0.88 20.28
C VAL A 109 -4.04 0.14 21.27
N VAL A 110 -4.44 1.31 20.77
CA VAL A 110 -5.25 2.24 21.55
C VAL A 110 -6.71 1.81 21.46
N VAL A 111 -7.39 1.77 22.59
CA VAL A 111 -8.82 1.43 22.69
C VAL A 111 -9.56 2.60 23.32
N ALA A 112 -10.57 3.12 22.64
CA ALA A 112 -11.50 4.12 23.14
C ALA A 112 -12.90 3.53 23.28
N ALA A 113 -13.57 3.79 24.40
CA ALA A 113 -14.92 3.30 24.66
C ALA A 113 -15.86 4.42 25.14
N LYS A 114 -17.09 4.43 24.63
CA LYS A 114 -18.17 5.32 25.10
C LYS A 114 -19.51 4.60 25.01
N GLY A 115 -20.13 4.32 26.16
CA GLY A 115 -21.34 3.49 26.22
C GLY A 115 -21.06 2.09 25.66
N ASN A 116 -21.84 1.66 24.66
CA ASN A 116 -21.66 0.37 23.99
C ASN A 116 -20.73 0.42 22.75
N ALA A 117 -20.21 1.61 22.41
CA ALA A 117 -19.33 1.78 21.26
C ALA A 117 -17.86 1.68 21.68
N GLU A 118 -17.07 1.03 20.83
CA GLU A 118 -15.63 0.83 21.00
C GLU A 118 -14.93 1.15 19.66
N TRP A 119 -13.82 1.88 19.74
CA TRP A 119 -12.95 2.19 18.61
C TRP A 119 -11.52 1.81 18.92
N LYS A 120 -10.80 1.33 17.92
CA LYS A 120 -9.41 0.85 18.07
C LYS A 120 -8.53 1.45 16.99
N ALA A 121 -7.24 1.57 17.31
CA ALA A 121 -6.19 1.89 16.35
C ALA A 121 -4.89 1.21 16.76
N VAL A 122 -4.17 0.61 15.81
CA VAL A 122 -2.83 0.06 16.08
C VAL A 122 -1.84 1.22 16.14
N VAL A 123 -0.90 1.16 17.09
CA VAL A 123 0.22 2.11 17.17
C VAL A 123 1.39 1.50 16.41
N SER A 124 1.72 2.03 15.23
CA SER A 124 2.81 1.49 14.43
C SER A 124 4.17 2.10 14.77
N SER A 125 4.17 3.32 15.32
CA SER A 125 5.36 4.02 15.75
C SER A 125 5.94 3.42 17.05
N SER A 126 7.26 3.41 17.17
CA SER A 126 7.93 2.90 18.37
C SER A 126 7.72 3.84 19.53
N THR A 127 7.28 3.32 20.68
CA THR A 127 7.13 4.10 21.91
C THR A 127 8.45 4.12 22.67
N THR A 128 9.02 5.32 22.87
CA THR A 128 10.23 5.53 23.70
C THR A 128 9.88 6.42 24.89
N PRO A 129 10.40 6.17 26.11
CA PRO A 129 10.22 7.08 27.24
C PRO A 129 10.64 8.50 26.88
N GLY A 130 9.84 9.49 27.29
CA GLY A 130 10.07 10.90 26.97
C GLY A 130 9.70 11.30 25.54
N SER A 131 9.13 10.40 24.73
CA SER A 131 8.62 10.70 23.38
C SER A 131 7.10 10.55 23.29
N THR A 132 6.51 11.26 22.35
CA THR A 132 5.10 11.14 21.98
C THR A 132 4.97 10.45 20.63
N ALA A 133 4.41 9.25 20.65
CA ALA A 133 3.96 8.53 19.48
C ALA A 133 2.58 9.04 19.05
N THR A 134 2.31 9.03 17.75
CA THR A 134 0.98 9.36 17.19
C THR A 134 0.35 8.07 16.70
N CYS A 135 -0.92 7.83 17.02
CA CYS A 135 -1.71 6.76 16.41
C CYS A 135 -2.63 7.35 15.32
N PRO A 136 -3.05 6.54 14.32
CA PRO A 136 -4.08 7.00 13.39
C PRO A 136 -5.38 7.26 14.15
N PRO A 137 -6.30 8.07 13.61
CA PRO A 137 -7.52 8.37 14.33
C PRO A 137 -8.40 7.12 14.49
N LEU A 138 -9.03 7.00 15.66
CA LEU A 138 -9.84 5.84 16.05
C LEU A 138 -11.22 5.96 15.38
N SER A 139 -11.51 5.03 14.48
CA SER A 139 -12.67 5.00 13.60
C SER A 139 -13.13 3.55 13.38
N ASP A 140 -14.24 3.38 12.67
CA ASP A 140 -14.72 2.07 12.24
C ASP A 140 -13.72 1.31 11.35
N GLU A 141 -12.99 2.04 10.50
CA GLU A 141 -11.94 1.51 9.63
C GLU A 141 -10.75 0.99 10.44
N THR A 142 -10.17 1.86 11.28
CA THR A 142 -9.03 1.48 12.13
C THR A 142 -9.40 0.43 13.18
N THR A 143 -10.68 0.32 13.54
CA THR A 143 -11.19 -0.77 14.38
C THR A 143 -11.16 -2.11 13.65
N ALA A 144 -11.68 -2.17 12.42
CA ALA A 144 -11.61 -3.37 11.59
C ALA A 144 -10.15 -3.78 11.30
N GLU A 145 -9.28 -2.81 11.02
CA GLU A 145 -7.84 -3.04 10.86
C GLU A 145 -7.21 -3.63 12.12
N ALA A 146 -7.49 -3.08 13.29
CA ALA A 146 -6.95 -3.58 14.56
C ALA A 146 -7.43 -5.01 14.88
N GLU A 147 -8.67 -5.34 14.53
CA GLU A 147 -9.23 -6.69 14.70
C GLU A 147 -8.59 -7.70 13.73
N VAL A 148 -8.34 -7.30 12.49
CA VAL A 148 -7.57 -8.12 11.53
C VAL A 148 -6.12 -8.28 11.99
N TYR A 149 -5.47 -7.22 12.47
CA TYR A 149 -4.11 -7.28 13.02
C TYR A 149 -4.02 -8.25 14.21
N ALA A 150 -4.99 -8.19 15.12
CA ALA A 150 -5.07 -9.12 16.23
C ALA A 150 -5.21 -10.58 15.77
N ARG A 151 -5.97 -10.82 14.70
CA ARG A 151 -6.11 -12.15 14.09
C ARG A 151 -4.85 -12.63 13.38
N VAL A 152 -4.14 -11.73 12.69
CA VAL A 152 -2.83 -12.01 12.09
C VAL A 152 -1.82 -12.44 13.16
N ILE A 153 -1.79 -11.76 14.31
CA ILE A 153 -0.95 -12.14 15.45
C ILE A 153 -1.39 -13.52 16.00
N ALA A 154 -2.69 -13.74 16.18
CA ALA A 154 -3.23 -15.01 16.65
C ALA A 154 -2.84 -16.21 15.76
N ASN A 155 -2.71 -15.97 14.46
CA ASN A 155 -2.27 -16.96 13.47
C ASN A 155 -0.74 -17.15 13.44
N GLY A 156 0.03 -16.46 14.28
CA GLY A 156 1.48 -16.51 14.32
C GLY A 156 2.16 -15.77 13.16
N LYS A 157 1.45 -14.86 12.48
CA LYS A 157 1.90 -14.20 11.24
C LYS A 157 2.26 -12.72 11.43
N GLY A 158 2.30 -12.22 12.66
CA GLY A 158 2.66 -10.82 12.97
C GLY A 158 4.09 -10.40 12.58
N ASN A 159 4.98 -11.36 12.29
CA ASN A 159 6.32 -11.08 11.74
C ASN A 159 6.37 -11.03 10.20
N VAL A 160 5.29 -11.45 9.54
CA VAL A 160 5.22 -11.60 8.07
C VAL A 160 4.28 -10.55 7.49
N VAL A 161 3.13 -10.32 8.12
CA VAL A 161 2.17 -9.29 7.74
C VAL A 161 2.38 -8.07 8.64
N SER A 162 2.82 -6.97 8.06
CA SER A 162 2.93 -5.69 8.78
C SER A 162 1.59 -4.98 8.88
N TYR A 163 1.40 -4.15 9.90
CA TYR A 163 0.21 -3.29 10.00
C TYR A 163 0.07 -2.35 8.79
N SER A 164 1.20 -1.90 8.22
CA SER A 164 1.22 -1.08 7.01
C SER A 164 0.61 -1.78 5.79
N ASP A 165 0.78 -3.11 5.66
CA ASP A 165 0.11 -3.89 4.62
C ASP A 165 -1.40 -4.04 4.94
N ILE A 166 -1.78 -4.18 6.21
CA ILE A 166 -3.20 -4.24 6.63
C ILE A 166 -3.94 -2.95 6.28
N GLN A 167 -3.43 -1.79 6.70
CA GLN A 167 -4.04 -0.48 6.44
C GLN A 167 -4.12 -0.15 4.94
N TYR A 168 -3.19 -0.68 4.14
CA TYR A 168 -3.26 -0.52 2.69
C TYR A 168 -4.52 -1.19 2.14
N TYR A 169 -4.75 -2.46 2.51
CA TYR A 169 -5.83 -3.27 1.94
C TYR A 169 -7.19 -3.03 2.57
N ILE A 170 -7.25 -2.78 3.87
CA ILE A 170 -8.50 -2.50 4.57
C ILE A 170 -8.77 -1.01 4.44
N ASP A 171 -9.65 -0.65 3.52
CA ASP A 171 -10.22 0.69 3.45
C ASP A 171 -11.59 0.75 4.14
N SER A 172 -12.19 1.94 4.16
CA SER A 172 -13.54 2.14 4.70
C SER A 172 -14.60 1.19 4.11
N LYS A 173 -14.47 0.77 2.85
CA LYS A 173 -15.41 -0.17 2.20
C LYS A 173 -15.17 -1.59 2.68
N VAL A 174 -13.91 -2.05 2.74
CA VAL A 174 -13.57 -3.37 3.29
C VAL A 174 -13.96 -3.43 4.77
N ALA A 175 -13.65 -2.40 5.55
CA ALA A 175 -14.01 -2.30 6.95
C ALA A 175 -15.53 -2.40 7.17
N ALA A 176 -16.33 -1.68 6.37
CA ALA A 176 -17.78 -1.73 6.45
C ALA A 176 -18.35 -3.14 6.25
N GLU A 177 -17.72 -3.95 5.39
CA GLU A 177 -18.15 -5.32 5.10
C GLU A 177 -17.76 -6.32 6.19
N ILE A 178 -16.64 -6.10 6.90
CA ILE A 178 -16.09 -7.10 7.84
C ILE A 178 -16.30 -6.75 9.32
N LYS A 179 -16.55 -5.48 9.65
CA LYS A 179 -16.63 -4.99 11.04
C LYS A 179 -17.63 -5.80 11.84
N GLY A 180 -17.20 -6.28 13.02
CA GLY A 180 -18.03 -7.09 13.92
C GLY A 180 -18.31 -8.52 13.45
N ASN A 181 -17.81 -8.93 12.28
CA ASN A 181 -17.95 -10.29 11.75
C ASN A 181 -16.63 -11.06 11.89
N ALA A 182 -16.50 -11.81 12.99
CA ALA A 182 -15.28 -12.57 13.30
C ALA A 182 -14.86 -13.56 12.20
N THR A 183 -15.82 -14.12 11.46
CA THR A 183 -15.54 -15.02 10.33
C THR A 183 -14.91 -14.27 9.17
N LEU A 184 -15.50 -13.15 8.73
CA LEU A 184 -14.96 -12.33 7.65
C LEU A 184 -13.60 -11.73 8.02
N ILE A 185 -13.42 -11.25 9.26
CA ILE A 185 -12.13 -10.79 9.79
C ILE A 185 -11.07 -11.90 9.68
N SER A 186 -11.43 -13.14 10.03
CA SER A 186 -10.51 -14.28 9.94
C SER A 186 -10.16 -14.65 8.50
N GLN A 187 -11.12 -14.54 7.58
CA GLN A 187 -10.90 -14.78 6.16
C GLN A 187 -10.02 -13.70 5.51
N VAL A 188 -10.23 -12.42 5.86
CA VAL A 188 -9.37 -11.32 5.41
C VAL A 188 -7.94 -11.47 5.97
N ALA A 189 -7.80 -11.81 7.25
CA ALA A 189 -6.47 -12.10 7.83
C ALA A 189 -5.76 -13.26 7.12
N ALA A 190 -6.48 -14.33 6.76
CA ALA A 190 -5.92 -15.44 5.98
C ALA A 190 -5.50 -15.00 4.57
N ALA A 191 -6.28 -14.14 3.91
CA ALA A 191 -5.95 -13.59 2.60
C ALA A 191 -4.68 -12.73 2.65
N LEU A 192 -4.54 -11.87 3.67
CA LEU A 192 -3.33 -11.07 3.89
C LEU A 192 -2.09 -11.91 4.21
N ASN A 193 -2.27 -13.05 4.90
CA ASN A 193 -1.18 -14.00 5.12
C ASN A 193 -0.71 -14.60 3.79
N ALA A 194 -1.64 -15.01 2.92
CA ALA A 194 -1.31 -15.54 1.60
C ALA A 194 -0.60 -14.50 0.72
N GLU A 195 -1.07 -13.24 0.74
CA GLU A 195 -0.44 -12.09 0.09
C GLU A 195 1.03 -11.94 0.52
N ALA A 196 1.27 -11.92 1.84
CA ALA A 196 2.60 -11.69 2.37
C ALA A 196 3.55 -12.88 2.12
N GLU A 197 3.04 -14.11 2.15
CA GLU A 197 3.80 -15.31 1.78
C GLU A 197 4.19 -15.31 0.30
N ALA A 198 3.25 -14.95 -0.58
CA ALA A 198 3.50 -14.82 -2.02
C ALA A 198 4.52 -13.72 -2.33
N LYS A 199 4.40 -12.57 -1.66
CA LYS A 199 5.36 -11.47 -1.75
C LYS A 199 6.75 -11.92 -1.31
N ALA A 200 6.86 -12.63 -0.18
CA ALA A 200 8.14 -13.12 0.31
C ALA A 200 8.78 -14.15 -0.65
N LYS A 201 7.99 -15.08 -1.19
CA LYS A 201 8.44 -16.07 -2.18
C LYS A 201 8.89 -15.42 -3.48
N ALA A 202 8.11 -14.49 -4.02
CA ALA A 202 8.49 -13.74 -5.21
C ALA A 202 9.80 -12.96 -4.99
N CYS A 203 9.94 -12.24 -3.86
CA CYS A 203 11.18 -11.53 -3.53
C CYS A 203 12.41 -12.47 -3.48
N ALA A 204 12.25 -13.66 -2.89
CA ALA A 204 13.30 -14.66 -2.75
C ALA A 204 13.67 -15.36 -4.07
N ASP A 205 12.82 -15.28 -5.10
CA ASP A 205 13.07 -15.93 -6.37
C ASP A 205 14.22 -15.27 -7.16
N SER A 206 14.99 -16.10 -7.86
CA SER A 206 16.14 -15.72 -8.67
C SER A 206 15.81 -14.77 -9.84
N TYR A 207 14.56 -14.68 -10.27
CA TYR A 207 14.09 -13.72 -11.26
C TYR A 207 14.10 -12.29 -10.69
N PHE A 208 13.61 -12.12 -9.45
CA PHE A 208 13.50 -10.82 -8.81
C PHE A 208 14.79 -10.37 -8.14
N GLN A 209 15.54 -11.31 -7.56
CA GLN A 209 16.85 -11.08 -6.92
C GLN A 209 16.79 -10.05 -5.78
N VAL A 210 15.70 -10.01 -5.02
CA VAL A 210 15.58 -9.11 -3.88
C VAL A 210 16.37 -9.71 -2.71
N SER A 211 17.55 -9.18 -2.45
CA SER A 211 18.40 -9.66 -1.35
C SER A 211 17.70 -9.51 0.02
N SER A 212 18.10 -10.33 1.00
CA SER A 212 17.61 -10.19 2.38
C SER A 212 17.87 -8.79 2.96
N THR A 213 19.00 -8.18 2.62
CA THR A 213 19.33 -6.80 2.99
C THR A 213 18.35 -5.81 2.36
N ALA A 214 18.03 -5.98 1.06
CA ALA A 214 17.02 -5.15 0.39
C ALA A 214 15.64 -5.30 1.02
N ILE A 215 15.22 -6.53 1.39
CA ILE A 215 13.96 -6.76 2.11
C ILE A 215 13.95 -6.02 3.45
N GLN A 216 15.06 -6.04 4.21
CA GLN A 216 15.16 -5.31 5.47
C GLN A 216 15.08 -3.79 5.26
N THR A 217 15.78 -3.25 4.27
CA THR A 217 15.71 -1.84 3.88
C THR A 217 14.29 -1.43 3.50
N ILE A 218 13.61 -2.25 2.70
CA ILE A 218 12.21 -2.03 2.31
C ILE A 218 11.33 -2.00 3.56
N ASN A 219 11.43 -2.98 4.45
CA ASN A 219 10.59 -3.06 5.64
C ASN A 219 10.79 -1.87 6.60
N ASN A 220 12.03 -1.42 6.77
CA ASN A 220 12.32 -0.23 7.59
C ASN A 220 11.71 1.03 6.97
N ALA A 221 11.90 1.24 5.66
CA ALA A 221 11.34 2.39 4.97
C ALA A 221 9.79 2.37 4.94
N LYS A 222 9.17 1.18 4.86
CA LYS A 222 7.71 1.03 5.01
C LYS A 222 7.23 1.42 6.42
N ALA A 223 7.98 1.03 7.46
CA ALA A 223 7.66 1.42 8.83
C ALA A 223 7.78 2.94 9.07
N GLU A 224 8.82 3.56 8.49
CA GLU A 224 8.98 5.02 8.52
C GLU A 224 7.85 5.74 7.76
N ALA A 225 7.51 5.27 6.57
CA ALA A 225 6.40 5.80 5.77
C ALA A 225 5.06 5.68 6.52
N GLN A 226 4.84 4.58 7.23
CA GLN A 226 3.66 4.36 8.06
C GLN A 226 3.58 5.35 9.22
N ALA A 227 4.68 5.53 9.96
CA ALA A 227 4.72 6.50 11.05
C ALA A 227 4.47 7.94 10.55
N GLN A 228 5.00 8.27 9.37
CA GLN A 228 4.75 9.57 8.75
C GLN A 228 3.31 9.73 8.28
N LEU A 229 2.70 8.69 7.71
CA LEU A 229 1.28 8.69 7.38
C LEU A 229 0.45 9.02 8.62
N GLU A 230 0.64 8.29 9.73
CA GLU A 230 -0.10 8.51 10.98
C GLU A 230 0.03 9.94 11.51
N ALA A 231 1.24 10.49 11.49
CA ALA A 231 1.48 11.88 11.87
C ALA A 231 0.74 12.86 10.94
N SER A 232 0.76 12.61 9.62
CA SER A 232 0.05 13.42 8.64
C SER A 232 -1.47 13.30 8.77
N LEU A 233 -2.02 12.12 9.09
CA LEU A 233 -3.46 11.93 9.30
C LEU A 233 -3.94 12.65 10.57
N TYR A 234 -3.15 12.60 11.64
CA TYR A 234 -3.43 13.36 12.85
C TYR A 234 -3.39 14.88 12.56
N ALA A 235 -2.37 15.36 11.87
CA ALA A 235 -2.21 16.77 11.53
C ALA A 235 -3.25 17.29 10.51
N ALA A 236 -3.77 16.41 9.66
CA ALA A 236 -4.82 16.76 8.68
C ALA A 236 -6.12 17.21 9.36
N GLY A 237 -6.39 16.73 10.57
CA GLY A 237 -7.62 17.05 11.31
C GLY A 237 -8.87 16.72 10.50
N GLU A 238 -9.67 17.74 10.18
CA GLU A 238 -10.90 17.61 9.37
C GLU A 238 -10.70 18.04 7.90
N ASN A 239 -9.46 18.17 7.42
CA ASN A 239 -9.18 18.58 6.05
C ASN A 239 -8.99 17.36 5.12
N GLN A 240 -10.00 17.09 4.27
CA GLN A 240 -9.98 15.97 3.33
C GLN A 240 -8.80 16.03 2.34
N SER A 241 -8.46 17.22 1.83
CA SER A 241 -7.37 17.36 0.85
C SER A 241 -6.02 17.01 1.48
N SER A 242 -5.79 17.43 2.73
CA SER A 242 -4.60 17.03 3.50
C SER A 242 -4.59 15.52 3.77
N TYR A 243 -5.76 14.92 3.99
CA TYR A 243 -5.90 13.49 4.18
C TYR A 243 -5.53 12.71 2.92
N ASP A 244 -6.11 13.07 1.77
CA ASP A 244 -5.84 12.43 0.47
C ASP A 244 -4.37 12.56 0.09
N ALA A 245 -3.78 13.75 0.31
CA ALA A 245 -2.35 14.00 0.07
C ALA A 245 -1.43 13.12 0.94
N ALA A 246 -1.83 12.83 2.18
CA ALA A 246 -1.08 11.94 3.06
C ALA A 246 -1.05 10.50 2.52
N PHE A 247 -2.17 9.99 1.99
CA PHE A 247 -2.23 8.67 1.35
C PHE A 247 -1.43 8.61 0.06
N GLU A 248 -1.54 9.61 -0.82
CA GLU A 248 -0.71 9.70 -2.03
C GLU A 248 0.79 9.66 -1.68
N THR A 249 1.19 10.43 -0.65
CA THR A 249 2.57 10.47 -0.16
C THR A 249 3.02 9.12 0.38
N TYR A 250 2.18 8.44 1.15
CA TYR A 250 2.44 7.10 1.66
C TYR A 250 2.62 6.09 0.53
N GLN A 251 1.71 6.03 -0.45
CA GLN A 251 1.83 5.12 -1.60
C GLN A 251 3.15 5.35 -2.37
N GLN A 252 3.51 6.62 -2.59
CA GLN A 252 4.78 6.97 -3.22
C GLN A 252 5.98 6.50 -2.40
N ALA A 253 5.94 6.67 -1.08
CA ALA A 253 7.00 6.23 -0.17
C ALA A 253 7.18 4.71 -0.18
N ILE A 254 6.09 3.93 -0.27
CA ILE A 254 6.15 2.47 -0.39
C ILE A 254 6.86 2.04 -1.67
N ILE A 255 6.55 2.64 -2.82
CA ILE A 255 7.28 2.33 -4.08
C ILE A 255 8.75 2.78 -3.99
N ASN A 256 9.01 3.95 -3.41
CA ASN A 256 10.37 4.45 -3.23
C ASN A 256 11.20 3.56 -2.28
N ALA A 257 10.58 2.87 -1.33
CA ALA A 257 11.27 1.91 -0.48
C ALA A 257 11.93 0.77 -1.30
N TYR A 258 11.25 0.27 -2.34
CA TYR A 258 11.79 -0.72 -3.26
C TYR A 258 12.94 -0.13 -4.09
N VAL A 259 12.73 1.05 -4.66
CA VAL A 259 13.75 1.73 -5.48
C VAL A 259 15.02 2.02 -4.68
N ASN A 260 14.88 2.55 -3.46
CA ASN A 260 16.00 2.83 -2.56
C ASN A 260 16.76 1.57 -2.14
N ALA A 261 16.07 0.42 -2.13
CA ALA A 261 16.68 -0.89 -1.90
C ALA A 261 17.29 -1.53 -3.16
N GLY A 262 17.31 -0.81 -4.30
CA GLY A 262 17.86 -1.29 -5.57
C GLY A 262 16.93 -2.19 -6.38
N VAL A 263 15.64 -2.22 -6.04
CA VAL A 263 14.62 -2.98 -6.79
C VAL A 263 13.93 -2.05 -7.79
N GLU A 264 13.97 -2.42 -9.07
CA GLU A 264 13.29 -1.68 -10.14
C GLU A 264 11.77 -1.60 -9.91
N LYS A 265 11.15 -0.50 -10.33
CA LYS A 265 9.69 -0.30 -10.16
C LYS A 265 8.87 -1.39 -10.88
N SER A 266 9.31 -1.82 -12.05
CA SER A 266 8.67 -2.91 -12.81
C SER A 266 8.69 -4.23 -12.05
N LYS A 267 9.80 -4.57 -11.38
CA LYS A 267 9.88 -5.72 -10.46
C LYS A 267 8.95 -5.56 -9.27
N CYS A 268 8.87 -4.36 -8.67
CA CYS A 268 7.94 -4.07 -7.57
C CYS A 268 6.48 -4.31 -8.01
N ALA A 269 6.07 -3.79 -9.16
CA ALA A 269 4.72 -3.97 -9.71
C ALA A 269 4.41 -5.45 -9.99
N LYS A 270 5.35 -6.21 -10.55
CA LYS A 270 5.24 -7.67 -10.74
C LYS A 270 5.09 -8.44 -9.43
N ILE A 271 5.83 -8.08 -8.39
CA ILE A 271 5.70 -8.70 -7.07
C ILE A 271 4.32 -8.42 -6.47
N ILE A 272 3.82 -7.18 -6.59
CA ILE A 272 2.50 -6.77 -6.12
C ILE A 272 1.39 -7.53 -6.84
N GLU A 273 1.52 -7.76 -8.15
CA GLU A 273 0.56 -8.57 -8.89
C GLU A 273 0.48 -10.00 -8.37
N ILE A 274 1.64 -10.66 -8.26
CA ILE A 274 1.72 -12.03 -7.77
C ILE A 274 1.10 -12.15 -6.38
N SER A 275 1.38 -11.19 -5.49
CA SER A 275 0.83 -11.22 -4.13
C SER A 275 -0.67 -10.91 -4.09
N ASN A 276 -1.14 -9.98 -4.91
CA ASN A 276 -2.56 -9.66 -5.03
C ASN A 276 -3.38 -10.82 -5.59
N ASP A 277 -2.87 -11.57 -6.57
CA ASP A 277 -3.54 -12.75 -7.11
C ASP A 277 -3.72 -13.80 -6.00
N GLU A 278 -2.65 -14.13 -5.26
CA GLU A 278 -2.73 -15.06 -4.14
C GLU A 278 -3.69 -14.60 -3.03
N MET A 279 -3.74 -13.29 -2.75
CA MET A 279 -4.74 -12.73 -1.84
C MET A 279 -6.16 -12.98 -2.34
N MET A 280 -6.44 -12.76 -3.62
CA MET A 280 -7.75 -12.97 -4.24
C MET A 280 -8.16 -14.44 -4.33
N ARG A 281 -7.19 -15.34 -4.49
CA ARG A 281 -7.40 -16.79 -4.42
C ARG A 281 -7.73 -17.22 -3.00
N ALA A 282 -7.00 -16.72 -2.01
CA ALA A 282 -7.27 -16.97 -0.59
C ALA A 282 -8.58 -16.33 -0.09
N SER A 283 -9.05 -15.28 -0.77
CA SER A 283 -10.31 -14.59 -0.45
C SER A 283 -11.55 -15.21 -1.12
N ALA A 284 -11.43 -16.41 -1.71
CA ALA A 284 -12.54 -17.05 -2.44
C ALA A 284 -13.78 -17.31 -1.58
N SER A 285 -13.63 -17.45 -0.26
CA SER A 285 -14.73 -17.71 0.68
C SER A 285 -15.39 -16.47 1.29
N LEU A 286 -14.93 -15.26 0.92
CA LEU A 286 -15.58 -14.01 1.34
C LEU A 286 -16.97 -13.88 0.70
N SER A 287 -17.84 -13.04 1.31
CA SER A 287 -19.07 -12.60 0.64
C SER A 287 -18.73 -11.85 -0.67
N ALA A 288 -19.68 -11.80 -1.60
CA ALA A 288 -19.46 -11.11 -2.88
C ALA A 288 -19.06 -9.64 -2.69
N GLN A 289 -19.69 -8.96 -1.73
CA GLN A 289 -19.44 -7.56 -1.40
C GLN A 289 -18.06 -7.37 -0.75
N ALA A 290 -17.71 -8.18 0.26
CA ALA A 290 -16.39 -8.14 0.88
C ALA A 290 -15.27 -8.48 -0.12
N LYS A 291 -15.51 -9.46 -0.99
CA LYS A 291 -14.58 -9.83 -2.06
C LYS A 291 -14.39 -8.70 -3.07
N LEU A 292 -15.47 -8.04 -3.48
CA LEU A 292 -15.38 -6.88 -4.38
C LEU A 292 -14.63 -5.72 -3.73
N ALA A 293 -14.94 -5.39 -2.46
CA ALA A 293 -14.24 -4.33 -1.73
C ALA A 293 -12.73 -4.62 -1.63
N LEU A 294 -12.36 -5.85 -1.26
CA LEU A 294 -10.95 -6.26 -1.19
C LEU A 294 -10.29 -6.25 -2.58
N ARG A 295 -10.99 -6.70 -3.63
CA ARG A 295 -10.50 -6.64 -5.02
C ARG A 295 -10.23 -5.21 -5.46
N LYS A 296 -11.12 -4.26 -5.15
CA LYS A 296 -10.92 -2.84 -5.45
C LYS A 296 -9.67 -2.30 -4.78
N SER A 297 -9.51 -2.55 -3.48
CA SER A 297 -8.32 -2.11 -2.74
C SER A 297 -7.02 -2.69 -3.32
N SER A 298 -7.05 -3.98 -3.69
CA SER A 298 -5.94 -4.66 -4.36
C SER A 298 -5.62 -4.05 -5.73
N ALA A 299 -6.67 -3.80 -6.52
CA ALA A 299 -6.58 -3.21 -7.84
C ALA A 299 -5.97 -1.80 -7.78
N LYS A 300 -6.33 -0.98 -6.79
CA LYS A 300 -5.70 0.34 -6.58
C LYS A 300 -4.20 0.21 -6.32
N ARG A 301 -3.77 -0.73 -5.46
CA ARG A 301 -2.34 -0.99 -5.21
C ARG A 301 -1.60 -1.35 -6.50
N LYS A 302 -2.17 -2.26 -7.28
CA LYS A 302 -1.63 -2.69 -8.57
C LYS A 302 -1.55 -1.53 -9.54
N ALA A 303 -2.65 -0.79 -9.72
CA ALA A 303 -2.74 0.34 -10.63
C ALA A 303 -1.65 1.39 -10.35
N TYR A 304 -1.48 1.77 -9.08
CA TYR A 304 -0.44 2.72 -8.68
C TYR A 304 0.97 2.22 -9.01
N ALA A 305 1.28 0.96 -8.66
CA ALA A 305 2.59 0.37 -8.92
C ALA A 305 2.88 0.23 -10.43
N CYS A 306 1.91 -0.28 -11.21
CA CYS A 306 2.02 -0.41 -12.66
C CYS A 306 2.21 0.96 -13.32
N ARG A 307 1.45 1.98 -12.90
CA ARG A 307 1.59 3.35 -13.39
C ARG A 307 3.01 3.88 -13.20
N LYS A 308 3.54 3.80 -11.98
CA LYS A 308 4.89 4.30 -11.67
C LYS A 308 5.99 3.54 -12.43
N ALA A 309 5.79 2.24 -12.66
CA ALA A 309 6.71 1.44 -13.46
C ALA A 309 6.64 1.80 -14.95
N GLN A 310 5.45 1.90 -15.53
CA GLN A 310 5.28 2.22 -16.95
C GLN A 310 5.69 3.66 -17.27
N GLU A 311 5.47 4.62 -16.37
CA GLU A 311 6.02 5.98 -16.48
C GLU A 311 7.55 5.95 -16.66
N GLU A 312 8.26 5.15 -15.85
CA GLU A 312 9.72 5.03 -15.87
C GLU A 312 10.23 4.30 -17.12
N GLU A 313 9.55 3.23 -17.53
CA GLU A 313 9.93 2.46 -18.72
C GLU A 313 9.66 3.25 -20.00
N CYS A 314 8.56 4.00 -20.09
CA CYS A 314 8.31 4.92 -21.21
C CYS A 314 9.34 6.04 -21.27
N ASP A 315 9.73 6.64 -20.14
CA ASP A 315 10.81 7.64 -20.11
C ASP A 315 12.14 7.04 -20.59
N SER A 316 12.46 5.83 -20.13
CA SER A 316 13.66 5.09 -20.54
C SER A 316 13.65 4.71 -22.03
N ALA A 317 12.47 4.54 -22.63
CA ALA A 317 12.28 4.33 -24.06
C ALA A 317 12.45 5.61 -24.90
N GLY A 318 12.56 6.79 -24.27
CA GLY A 318 12.68 8.08 -24.94
C GLY A 318 11.35 8.81 -25.17
N ALA A 319 10.31 8.49 -24.38
CA ALA A 319 9.01 9.16 -24.47
C ALA A 319 9.14 10.68 -24.26
N GLN A 320 8.53 11.47 -25.15
CA GLN A 320 8.49 12.92 -24.99
C GLN A 320 7.44 13.32 -23.93
N PRO A 321 7.44 14.57 -23.44
CA PRO A 321 6.52 15.00 -22.38
C PRO A 321 5.04 14.73 -22.69
N ALA A 322 4.63 14.81 -23.96
CA ALA A 322 3.26 14.51 -24.37
C ALA A 322 2.88 13.04 -24.12
N GLN A 323 3.74 12.08 -24.51
CA GLN A 323 3.51 10.65 -24.28
C GLN A 323 3.52 10.33 -22.78
N LYS A 324 4.47 10.91 -22.03
CA LYS A 324 4.56 10.72 -20.58
C LYS A 324 3.29 11.22 -19.88
N ASN A 325 2.82 12.40 -20.22
CA ASN A 325 1.58 12.96 -19.66
C ASN A 325 0.36 12.10 -20.01
N ALA A 326 0.30 11.53 -21.22
CA ALA A 326 -0.78 10.63 -21.61
C ALA A 326 -0.78 9.34 -20.76
N VAL A 327 0.39 8.74 -20.50
CA VAL A 327 0.53 7.56 -19.61
C VAL A 327 0.13 7.90 -18.17
N ILE A 328 0.60 9.04 -17.64
CA ILE A 328 0.26 9.53 -16.29
C ILE A 328 -1.26 9.70 -16.16
N ASN A 329 -1.88 10.43 -17.09
CA ASN A 329 -3.31 10.71 -17.06
C ASN A 329 -4.15 9.43 -17.20
N ALA A 330 -3.73 8.50 -18.05
CA ALA A 330 -4.40 7.21 -18.18
C ALA A 330 -4.35 6.42 -16.86
N GLY A 331 -3.25 6.50 -16.12
CA GLY A 331 -3.11 5.85 -14.83
C GLY A 331 -3.96 6.51 -13.73
N ILE A 332 -4.07 7.84 -13.72
CA ILE A 332 -5.00 8.57 -12.83
C ILE A 332 -6.45 8.16 -13.14
N ASN A 333 -6.81 8.05 -14.42
CA ASN A 333 -8.14 7.61 -14.84
C ASN A 333 -8.41 6.14 -14.46
N LEU A 334 -7.39 5.28 -14.50
CA LEU A 334 -7.49 3.89 -14.01
C LEU A 334 -7.83 3.87 -12.52
N GLU A 335 -7.08 4.60 -11.69
CA GLU A 335 -7.32 4.67 -10.24
C GLU A 335 -8.75 5.18 -9.93
N ALA A 336 -9.18 6.24 -10.60
CA ALA A 336 -10.54 6.78 -10.47
C ALA A 336 -11.64 5.81 -10.94
N SER A 337 -11.39 5.06 -12.02
CA SER A 337 -12.34 4.07 -12.54
C SER A 337 -12.49 2.87 -11.60
N ILE A 338 -11.39 2.40 -11.01
CA ILE A 338 -11.41 1.36 -9.97
C ILE A 338 -12.21 1.86 -8.75
N ASP A 339 -12.04 3.12 -8.36
CA ASP A 339 -12.79 3.72 -7.26
C ASP A 339 -14.29 3.81 -7.50
N ALA A 340 -14.70 4.06 -8.74
CA ALA A 340 -16.09 4.08 -9.17
C ALA A 340 -16.69 2.68 -9.40
N ALA A 341 -15.85 1.67 -9.68
CA ALA A 341 -16.32 0.34 -10.10
C ALA A 341 -17.26 -0.32 -9.08
N VAL A 342 -18.38 -0.87 -9.55
CA VAL A 342 -19.36 -1.62 -8.76
C VAL A 342 -19.33 -3.12 -9.03
N SER A 343 -18.44 -3.57 -9.91
CA SER A 343 -18.25 -4.99 -10.25
C SER A 343 -16.79 -5.32 -10.56
N ALA A 344 -16.47 -6.62 -10.61
CA ALA A 344 -15.14 -7.09 -11.02
C ALA A 344 -14.87 -6.79 -12.51
N ASP A 345 -15.89 -6.92 -13.37
CA ASP A 345 -15.77 -6.67 -14.80
C ASP A 345 -15.46 -5.19 -15.09
N GLU A 346 -15.98 -4.26 -14.30
CA GLU A 346 -15.64 -2.83 -14.42
C GLU A 346 -14.21 -2.52 -14.01
N ILE A 347 -13.65 -3.26 -13.04
CA ILE A 347 -12.22 -3.16 -12.69
C ILE A 347 -11.38 -3.67 -13.87
N ASP A 348 -11.76 -4.80 -14.46
CA ASP A 348 -11.03 -5.40 -15.58
C ASP A 348 -11.09 -4.50 -16.83
N ALA A 349 -12.25 -3.90 -17.11
CA ALA A 349 -12.42 -2.92 -18.19
C ALA A 349 -11.58 -1.65 -17.96
N ALA A 350 -11.41 -1.21 -16.71
CA ALA A 350 -10.53 -0.08 -16.38
C ALA A 350 -9.06 -0.40 -16.72
N PHE A 351 -8.58 -1.59 -16.37
CA PHE A 351 -7.24 -2.04 -16.75
C PHE A 351 -7.08 -2.18 -18.27
N GLU A 352 -8.10 -2.65 -19.00
CA GLU A 352 -8.08 -2.71 -20.45
C GLU A 352 -7.99 -1.32 -21.11
N ALA A 353 -8.74 -0.33 -20.60
CA ALA A 353 -8.64 1.05 -21.07
C ALA A 353 -7.23 1.64 -20.83
N TYR A 354 -6.64 1.33 -19.69
CA TYR A 354 -5.27 1.73 -19.36
C TYR A 354 -4.25 1.07 -20.29
N HIS A 355 -4.34 -0.26 -20.45
CA HIS A 355 -3.53 -1.05 -21.39
C HIS A 355 -3.52 -0.40 -22.77
N ASN A 356 -4.71 -0.14 -23.34
CA ASN A 356 -4.85 0.40 -24.69
C ASN A 356 -4.10 1.73 -24.85
N THR A 357 -4.20 2.60 -23.84
CA THR A 357 -3.52 3.89 -23.88
C THR A 357 -2.01 3.75 -23.76
N VAL A 358 -1.51 2.95 -22.81
CA VAL A 358 -0.06 2.81 -22.59
C VAL A 358 0.62 2.12 -23.78
N VAL A 359 0.02 1.07 -24.34
CA VAL A 359 0.55 0.37 -25.52
C VAL A 359 0.53 1.27 -26.75
N GLU A 360 -0.48 2.14 -26.91
CA GLU A 360 -0.47 3.18 -27.96
C GLU A 360 0.68 4.18 -27.76
N GLN A 361 0.88 4.69 -26.55
CA GLN A 361 1.98 5.62 -26.29
C GLN A 361 3.37 4.97 -26.47
N LEU A 362 3.51 3.68 -26.16
CA LEU A 362 4.72 2.92 -26.46
C LEU A 362 4.96 2.82 -27.97
N ARG A 363 3.92 2.56 -28.77
CA ARG A 363 4.00 2.53 -30.24
C ARG A 363 4.41 3.88 -30.82
N ILE A 364 3.87 4.98 -30.31
CA ILE A 364 4.27 6.33 -30.71
C ILE A 364 5.73 6.60 -30.34
N THR A 365 6.14 6.23 -29.12
CA THR A 365 7.51 6.41 -28.63
C THR A 365 8.52 5.61 -29.44
N LEU A 366 8.20 4.36 -29.76
CA LEU A 366 9.02 3.42 -30.51
C LEU A 366 8.49 3.23 -31.93
N ASN A 367 8.22 4.34 -32.64
CA ASN A 367 7.53 4.33 -33.94
C ASN A 367 8.15 3.38 -34.98
N SER A 368 9.49 3.25 -35.01
CA SER A 368 10.19 2.31 -35.89
C SER A 368 9.86 0.82 -35.64
N HIS A 369 9.29 0.51 -34.48
CA HIS A 369 8.89 -0.83 -34.05
C HIS A 369 7.39 -0.95 -33.79
N ALA A 370 6.58 0.05 -34.16
CA ALA A 370 5.15 0.07 -33.85
C ALA A 370 4.41 -1.18 -34.34
N ALA A 371 4.70 -1.65 -35.57
CA ALA A 371 4.10 -2.86 -36.13
C ALA A 371 4.51 -4.13 -35.35
N ALA A 372 5.77 -4.21 -34.90
CA ALA A 372 6.22 -5.32 -34.06
C ALA A 372 5.51 -5.30 -32.70
N ILE A 373 5.37 -4.13 -32.07
CA ILE A 373 4.64 -3.97 -30.81
C ILE A 373 3.18 -4.41 -30.95
N THR A 374 2.49 -4.00 -32.02
CA THR A 374 1.11 -4.46 -32.31
C THR A 374 1.03 -5.98 -32.45
N SER A 375 1.98 -6.59 -33.17
CA SER A 375 2.04 -8.04 -33.37
C SER A 375 2.31 -8.81 -32.07
N ILE A 376 3.24 -8.31 -31.24
CA ILE A 376 3.55 -8.88 -29.93
C ILE A 376 2.32 -8.82 -29.04
N ASP A 377 1.68 -7.66 -28.94
CA ASP A 377 0.51 -7.46 -28.08
C ASP A 377 -0.68 -8.34 -28.50
N ALA A 378 -0.95 -8.43 -29.82
CA ALA A 378 -1.93 -9.36 -30.36
C ALA A 378 -1.60 -10.84 -30.05
N THR A 379 -0.31 -11.21 -30.06
CA THR A 379 0.13 -12.57 -29.71
C THR A 379 -0.11 -12.86 -28.22
N ILE A 380 0.17 -11.89 -27.34
CA ILE A 380 -0.07 -12.02 -25.89
C ILE A 380 -1.57 -12.24 -25.62
N ASN A 381 -2.43 -11.45 -26.26
CA ASN A 381 -3.87 -11.40 -26.02
C ASN A 381 -4.73 -12.34 -26.87
N SER A 382 -4.13 -13.07 -27.82
CA SER A 382 -4.87 -14.06 -28.61
C SER A 382 -5.50 -15.15 -27.72
N ALA A 383 -6.54 -15.83 -28.21
CA ALA A 383 -7.29 -16.82 -27.43
C ALA A 383 -6.44 -17.99 -26.89
N ALA A 384 -5.32 -18.31 -27.54
CA ALA A 384 -4.32 -19.28 -27.10
C ALA A 384 -2.95 -18.63 -26.83
N GLY A 385 -2.95 -17.31 -26.61
CA GLY A 385 -1.77 -16.49 -26.41
C GLY A 385 -1.14 -16.67 -25.04
N LEU A 386 -0.08 -15.90 -24.79
CA LEU A 386 0.70 -15.99 -23.54
C LEU A 386 -0.15 -15.71 -22.30
N ARG A 387 -1.14 -14.81 -22.40
CA ARG A 387 -2.07 -14.54 -21.29
C ARG A 387 -2.99 -15.72 -20.99
N ALA A 388 -3.51 -16.40 -22.02
CA ALA A 388 -4.33 -17.60 -21.84
C ALA A 388 -3.55 -18.75 -21.18
N VAL A 389 -2.27 -18.90 -21.55
CA VAL A 389 -1.35 -19.87 -20.92
C VAL A 389 -1.10 -19.54 -19.44
N LEU A 390 -0.90 -18.26 -19.11
CA LEU A 390 -0.77 -17.80 -17.72
C LEU A 390 -2.04 -18.16 -16.92
N LEU A 391 -3.22 -17.77 -17.39
CA LEU A 391 -4.49 -18.01 -16.70
C LEU A 391 -4.75 -19.52 -16.49
N THR A 392 -4.42 -20.35 -17.47
CA THR A 392 -4.52 -21.81 -17.35
C THR A 392 -3.57 -22.35 -16.27
N SER A 393 -2.35 -21.82 -16.22
CA SER A 393 -1.34 -22.20 -15.21
C SER A 393 -1.76 -21.77 -13.80
N LEU A 394 -2.32 -20.57 -13.65
CA LEU A 394 -2.85 -20.07 -12.37
C LEU A 394 -4.05 -20.88 -11.88
N ALA A 395 -4.97 -21.24 -12.79
CA ALA A 395 -6.11 -22.10 -12.45
C ALA A 395 -5.67 -23.49 -11.98
N ALA A 396 -4.57 -24.02 -12.52
CA ALA A 396 -3.99 -25.31 -12.14
C ALA A 396 -3.04 -25.24 -10.92
N ALA A 397 -2.64 -24.04 -10.48
CA ALA A 397 -1.67 -23.87 -9.41
C ALA A 397 -2.26 -24.32 -8.06
N VAL A 398 -1.59 -25.22 -7.35
CA VAL A 398 -2.03 -25.67 -6.01
C VAL A 398 -1.13 -25.16 -4.88
N SER A 399 -0.15 -24.33 -5.21
CA SER A 399 0.78 -23.72 -4.26
C SER A 399 1.20 -22.34 -4.73
N THR A 400 1.65 -21.51 -3.80
CA THR A 400 2.19 -20.18 -4.09
C THR A 400 3.44 -20.25 -4.98
N ASP A 401 4.26 -21.30 -4.90
CA ASP A 401 5.42 -21.45 -5.79
C ASP A 401 4.99 -21.71 -7.24
N ALA A 402 3.90 -22.47 -7.44
CA ALA A 402 3.33 -22.68 -8.76
C ALA A 402 2.79 -21.37 -9.37
N VAL A 403 2.24 -20.47 -8.55
CA VAL A 403 1.81 -19.13 -9.00
C VAL A 403 2.99 -18.25 -9.38
N VAL A 404 3.99 -18.14 -8.50
CA VAL A 404 5.21 -17.36 -8.78
C VAL A 404 5.85 -17.85 -10.10
N ASN A 405 5.97 -19.16 -10.28
CA ASN A 405 6.52 -19.75 -11.50
C ASN A 405 5.67 -19.51 -12.75
N ALA A 406 4.33 -19.52 -12.63
CA ALA A 406 3.44 -19.20 -13.74
C ALA A 406 3.66 -17.77 -14.25
N TYR A 407 3.73 -16.79 -13.33
CA TYR A 407 4.02 -15.40 -13.67
C TYR A 407 5.43 -15.22 -14.26
N ILE A 408 6.46 -15.82 -13.66
CA ILE A 408 7.84 -15.75 -14.18
C ILE A 408 7.93 -16.34 -15.59
N THR A 409 7.24 -17.46 -15.84
CA THR A 409 7.17 -18.08 -17.16
C THR A 409 6.53 -17.13 -18.16
N PHE A 410 5.40 -16.50 -17.80
CA PHE A 410 4.77 -15.47 -18.63
C PHE A 410 5.74 -14.31 -18.94
N TYR A 411 6.42 -13.77 -17.93
CA TYR A 411 7.37 -12.66 -18.12
C TYR A 411 8.53 -13.01 -19.05
N ASN A 412 9.10 -14.20 -18.89
CA ASN A 412 10.20 -14.69 -19.74
C ASN A 412 9.75 -14.94 -21.18
N ASN A 413 8.52 -15.44 -21.37
CA ASN A 413 7.95 -15.66 -22.70
C ASN A 413 7.69 -14.34 -23.43
N VAL A 414 7.15 -13.32 -22.74
CA VAL A 414 6.98 -11.98 -23.32
C VAL A 414 8.33 -11.38 -23.68
N LYS A 415 9.33 -11.45 -22.78
CA LYS A 415 10.69 -10.98 -23.05
C LYS A 415 11.28 -11.61 -24.31
N THR A 416 11.22 -12.94 -24.41
CA THR A 416 11.73 -13.70 -25.56
C THR A 416 11.04 -13.28 -26.85
N LEU A 417 9.72 -13.07 -26.80
CA LEU A 417 8.92 -12.62 -27.94
C LEU A 417 9.33 -11.21 -28.40
N VAL A 418 9.53 -10.28 -27.46
CA VAL A 418 10.00 -8.92 -27.74
C VAL A 418 11.41 -8.94 -28.33
N GLU A 419 12.36 -9.65 -27.72
CA GLU A 419 13.74 -9.79 -28.23
C GLU A 419 13.78 -10.35 -29.66
N THR A 420 12.87 -11.28 -29.98
CA THR A 420 12.77 -11.88 -31.32
C THR A 420 12.20 -10.90 -32.35
N GLN A 421 11.07 -10.25 -32.04
CA GLN A 421 10.37 -9.39 -32.99
C GLN A 421 10.96 -7.98 -33.09
N MET A 422 11.73 -7.54 -32.08
CA MET A 422 12.40 -6.23 -32.03
C MET A 422 13.92 -6.37 -32.06
N SER A 423 14.46 -7.33 -32.84
CA SER A 423 15.90 -7.62 -32.90
C SER A 423 16.80 -6.46 -33.34
N ALA A 424 16.24 -5.45 -34.02
CA ALA A 424 16.94 -4.22 -34.40
C ALA A 424 16.86 -3.10 -33.35
N ALA A 425 16.10 -3.29 -32.27
CA ALA A 425 15.96 -2.31 -31.20
C ALA A 425 17.17 -2.35 -30.24
N THR A 426 17.42 -1.24 -29.57
CA THR A 426 18.45 -1.18 -28.51
C THR A 426 18.01 -1.96 -27.27
N SER A 427 18.97 -2.36 -26.42
CA SER A 427 18.65 -3.06 -25.16
C SER A 427 17.70 -2.26 -24.25
N ALA A 428 17.79 -0.93 -24.25
CA ALA A 428 16.88 -0.07 -23.49
C ALA A 428 15.46 -0.13 -24.05
N GLN A 429 15.30 -0.10 -25.38
CA GLN A 429 13.99 -0.21 -26.04
C GLN A 429 13.38 -1.60 -25.85
N ILE A 430 14.18 -2.67 -25.95
CA ILE A 430 13.74 -4.05 -25.67
C ILE A 430 13.26 -4.18 -24.23
N LYS A 431 14.03 -3.66 -23.25
CA LYS A 431 13.63 -3.66 -21.83
C LYS A 431 12.32 -2.92 -21.65
N ALA A 432 12.23 -1.68 -22.10
CA ALA A 432 11.04 -0.86 -21.92
C ALA A 432 9.81 -1.49 -22.58
N ALA A 433 9.92 -1.98 -23.81
CA ALA A 433 8.82 -2.66 -24.50
C ALA A 433 8.39 -3.94 -23.77
N THR A 434 9.35 -4.75 -23.30
CA THR A 434 9.07 -5.94 -22.49
C THR A 434 8.30 -5.59 -21.23
N GLU A 435 8.81 -4.66 -20.44
CA GLU A 435 8.22 -4.31 -19.15
C GLU A 435 6.85 -3.66 -19.32
N VAL A 436 6.69 -2.74 -20.27
CA VAL A 436 5.39 -2.12 -20.57
C VAL A 436 4.37 -3.17 -21.03
N LEU A 437 4.72 -4.05 -21.96
CA LEU A 437 3.81 -5.08 -22.47
C LEU A 437 3.47 -6.13 -21.42
N VAL A 438 4.41 -6.49 -20.54
CA VAL A 438 4.11 -7.35 -19.39
C VAL A 438 3.12 -6.67 -18.46
N LEU A 439 3.42 -5.45 -18.00
CA LEU A 439 2.60 -4.75 -17.01
C LEU A 439 1.22 -4.35 -17.54
N ALA A 440 1.10 -4.05 -18.83
CA ALA A 440 -0.18 -3.72 -19.45
C ALA A 440 -1.08 -4.95 -19.59
N ASN A 441 -0.51 -6.16 -19.63
CA ASN A 441 -1.24 -7.42 -19.83
C ASN A 441 -1.46 -8.21 -18.53
N MET A 442 -1.07 -7.65 -17.39
CA MET A 442 -1.26 -8.23 -16.07
C MET A 442 -2.63 -7.93 -15.52
#